data_AF-A0A176WBS4-F1
#
_entry.id   AF-A0A176WBS4-F1
#
_cell.length_a   1.000
_cell.length_b   1.000
_cell.length_c   1.000
_cell.angle_alpha   90.00
_cell.angle_beta   90.00
_cell.angle_gamma   90.00
#
_symmetry.space_group_name_H-M   'P 1'
#
loop_
_entity.id
_entity.type
_entity.pdbx_description
1 polymer ?
#
loop_
_entity_poly.entity_id
_entity_poly.type
_entity_poly.pdbx_seq_one_letter_code
_entity_poly.pdbx_strand_id
1 'polypeptide(L)'
;MFAVLWQRMILVPESTSNPSVVCEPFAGSSWRMNDELHEAVKRKRKLSKEFYAAVDRDLEIPPDRIASTYVLRSLMLQADHVCERILHVNELYLANAEKQVGIQVRYFGGDKEFEENNDLVNDRITRCLWENDILPEVCPATPDDPSWGEAKFAGCAKKLTAEHHAKPRMVKVLIASLFQGLQDFLNNIYLRESRLFEESIPLM
;
A
#
# COMPACT_ATOMS: atom_id res chain seq x y z
N MET A 1 -10.24 6.34 -18.50
CA MET A 1 -10.76 7.69 -18.77
C MET A 1 -10.73 8.03 -20.26
N PHE A 2 -9.61 7.81 -20.97
CA PHE A 2 -9.51 8.04 -22.42
C PHE A 2 -10.71 7.50 -23.21
N ALA A 3 -10.98 6.20 -23.12
CA ALA A 3 -12.06 5.61 -23.91
C ALA A 3 -13.45 6.26 -23.66
N VAL A 4 -13.73 6.73 -22.43
CA VAL A 4 -14.99 7.43 -22.12
C VAL A 4 -15.04 8.81 -22.79
N LEU A 5 -13.95 9.59 -22.69
CA LEU A 5 -13.87 10.93 -23.26
C LEU A 5 -13.98 10.92 -24.80
N TRP A 6 -13.42 9.89 -25.44
CA TRP A 6 -13.41 9.76 -26.90
C TRP A 6 -14.47 8.80 -27.45
N GLN A 7 -15.47 8.41 -26.65
CA GLN A 7 -16.57 7.50 -27.05
C GLN A 7 -16.08 6.19 -27.69
N ARG A 8 -15.04 5.60 -27.12
CA ARG A 8 -14.43 4.34 -27.58
C ARG A 8 -14.80 3.19 -26.64
N MET A 9 -14.83 1.98 -27.20
CA MET A 9 -14.91 0.76 -26.40
C MET A 9 -13.55 0.39 -25.81
N ILE A 10 -13.55 -0.11 -24.58
CA ILE A 10 -12.37 -0.66 -23.91
C ILE A 10 -12.37 -2.16 -24.15
N LEU A 11 -11.27 -2.67 -24.66
CA LEU A 11 -11.01 -4.10 -24.80
C LEU A 11 -9.71 -4.45 -24.09
N VAL A 12 -9.74 -5.47 -23.24
CA VAL A 12 -8.62 -5.95 -22.43
C VAL A 12 -8.21 -7.34 -22.92
N PRO A 13 -6.94 -7.54 -23.31
CA PRO A 13 -6.50 -8.84 -23.78
C PRO A 13 -6.57 -9.93 -22.71
N GLU A 14 -6.98 -11.13 -23.10
CA GLU A 14 -7.00 -12.31 -22.25
C GLU A 14 -5.60 -12.73 -21.79
N SER A 15 -4.56 -12.46 -22.58
CA SER A 15 -3.17 -12.65 -22.18
C SER A 15 -2.71 -11.84 -20.95
N THR A 16 -3.52 -10.88 -20.47
CA THR A 16 -3.18 -10.09 -19.27
C THR A 16 -3.73 -10.75 -18.01
N SER A 17 -3.21 -10.40 -16.83
CA SER A 17 -3.75 -10.90 -15.56
C SER A 17 -5.08 -10.25 -15.16
N ASN A 18 -5.50 -9.17 -15.83
CA ASN A 18 -6.71 -8.42 -15.44
C ASN A 18 -7.99 -9.28 -15.52
N PRO A 19 -8.26 -10.05 -16.59
CA PRO A 19 -9.47 -10.87 -16.69
C PRO A 19 -9.54 -12.02 -15.68
N SER A 20 -8.41 -12.40 -15.07
CA SER A 20 -8.42 -13.38 -13.97
C SER A 20 -8.70 -12.73 -12.63
N VAL A 21 -8.23 -11.51 -12.36
CA VAL A 21 -8.38 -10.87 -11.04
C VAL A 21 -9.57 -9.91 -10.93
N VAL A 22 -10.21 -9.57 -12.05
CA VAL A 22 -11.33 -8.62 -12.14
C VAL A 22 -12.55 -9.25 -12.83
N CYS A 23 -13.74 -8.97 -12.31
CA CYS A 23 -15.03 -9.35 -12.90
C CYS A 23 -15.32 -8.64 -14.22
N GLU A 24 -16.36 -9.08 -14.93
CA GLU A 24 -16.89 -8.35 -16.09
C GLU A 24 -17.54 -7.03 -15.64
N PRO A 25 -17.04 -5.87 -16.08
CA PRO A 25 -17.52 -4.58 -15.59
C PRO A 25 -18.79 -4.08 -16.29
N PHE A 26 -19.16 -4.67 -17.44
CA PHE A 26 -20.27 -4.20 -18.27
C PHE A 26 -21.37 -5.27 -18.36
N ALA A 27 -22.53 -4.98 -17.77
CA ALA A 27 -23.66 -5.91 -17.75
C ALA A 27 -24.07 -6.36 -19.17
N GLY A 28 -24.19 -7.67 -19.37
CA GLY A 28 -24.61 -8.26 -20.66
C GLY A 28 -23.57 -8.23 -21.77
N SER A 29 -22.32 -7.84 -21.49
CA SER A 29 -21.23 -7.81 -22.47
C SER A 29 -19.91 -8.26 -21.86
N SER A 30 -18.89 -8.46 -22.70
CA SER A 30 -17.53 -8.74 -22.22
C SER A 30 -16.56 -7.71 -22.79
N TRP A 31 -15.68 -7.23 -21.93
CA TRP A 31 -14.54 -6.38 -22.31
C TRP A 31 -13.31 -7.19 -22.76
N ARG A 32 -13.38 -8.53 -22.76
CA ARG A 32 -12.25 -9.39 -23.08
C ARG A 32 -11.97 -9.40 -24.59
N MET A 33 -10.69 -9.46 -24.93
CA MET A 33 -10.20 -9.58 -26.29
C MET A 33 -9.34 -10.82 -26.40
N ASN A 34 -9.69 -11.72 -27.32
CA ASN A 34 -8.88 -12.90 -27.59
C ASN A 34 -7.49 -12.53 -28.13
N ASP A 35 -6.55 -13.45 -27.96
CA ASP A 35 -5.14 -13.19 -28.28
C ASP A 35 -4.89 -13.02 -29.78
N GLU A 36 -5.68 -13.67 -30.64
CA GLU A 36 -5.58 -13.52 -32.10
C GLU A 36 -5.89 -12.08 -32.53
N LEU A 37 -7.00 -11.51 -32.03
CA LEU A 37 -7.37 -10.12 -32.29
C LEU A 37 -6.34 -9.16 -31.67
N HIS A 38 -5.85 -9.48 -30.47
CA HIS A 38 -4.81 -8.69 -29.82
C HIS A 38 -3.54 -8.57 -30.68
N GLU A 39 -3.05 -9.69 -31.20
CA GLU A 39 -1.85 -9.73 -32.04
C GLU A 39 -2.08 -9.10 -33.43
N ALA A 40 -3.29 -9.22 -33.98
CA ALA A 40 -3.67 -8.50 -35.20
C ALA A 40 -3.65 -6.97 -34.99
N VAL A 41 -4.16 -6.48 -33.86
CA VAL A 41 -4.16 -5.05 -33.50
C VAL A 41 -2.74 -4.54 -33.22
N LYS A 42 -1.93 -5.29 -32.48
CA LYS A 42 -0.52 -4.96 -32.21
C LYS A 42 0.29 -4.80 -33.50
N ARG A 43 0.17 -5.74 -34.44
CA ARG A 43 0.89 -5.69 -35.73
C ARG A 43 0.51 -4.47 -36.58
N LYS A 44 -0.75 -4.02 -36.50
CA LYS A 44 -1.24 -2.81 -37.19
C LYS A 44 -0.84 -1.52 -36.46
N ARG A 45 -0.71 -1.57 -35.14
CA ARG A 45 -0.27 -0.42 -34.33
C ARG A 45 1.26 -0.35 -34.32
N LYS A 46 1.83 0.49 -35.19
CA LYS A 46 3.16 1.07 -34.91
C LYS A 46 3.00 2.04 -33.74
N LEU A 47 3.17 1.55 -32.51
CA LEU A 47 3.26 2.39 -31.33
C LEU A 47 4.55 3.20 -31.43
N SER A 48 4.49 4.36 -32.10
CA SER A 48 5.62 5.27 -32.19
C SER A 48 5.71 6.11 -30.91
N LYS A 49 6.90 6.62 -30.59
CA LYS A 49 7.06 7.58 -29.50
C LYS A 49 6.19 8.82 -29.70
N GLU A 50 5.85 9.18 -30.95
CA GLU A 50 4.93 10.28 -31.24
C GLU A 50 3.50 10.01 -30.77
N PHE A 51 3.03 8.76 -30.77
CA PHE A 51 1.70 8.40 -30.27
C PHE A 51 1.58 8.67 -28.76
N TYR A 52 2.56 8.20 -27.97
CA TYR A 52 2.57 8.47 -26.53
C TYR A 52 2.71 9.96 -26.23
N ALA A 53 3.57 10.68 -26.98
CA ALA A 53 3.69 12.13 -26.84
C ALA A 53 2.40 12.89 -27.23
N ALA A 54 1.58 12.35 -28.14
CA ALA A 54 0.27 12.93 -28.47
C ALA A 54 -0.77 12.65 -27.38
N VAL A 55 -0.81 11.43 -26.85
CA VAL A 55 -1.68 11.07 -25.71
C VAL A 55 -1.32 11.91 -24.48
N ASP A 56 -0.03 12.11 -24.20
CA ASP A 56 0.44 12.91 -23.06
C ASP A 56 0.10 14.40 -23.22
N ARG A 57 0.10 14.93 -24.45
CA ARG A 57 -0.33 16.32 -24.74
C ARG A 57 -1.84 16.50 -24.59
N ASP A 58 -2.64 15.53 -25.01
CA ASP A 58 -4.10 15.58 -24.88
C ASP A 58 -4.59 15.25 -23.46
N LEU A 59 -3.69 14.79 -22.58
CA LEU A 59 -3.92 14.51 -21.16
C LEU A 59 -3.56 15.71 -20.26
N GLU A 60 -3.63 16.94 -20.78
CA GLU A 60 -3.54 18.17 -19.97
C GLU A 60 -4.71 18.34 -18.98
N ILE A 61 -5.72 17.47 -19.04
CA ILE A 61 -6.76 17.35 -18.02
C ILE A 61 -6.32 16.24 -17.07
N PRO A 62 -5.61 16.55 -15.96
CA PRO A 62 -5.39 15.55 -14.93
C PRO A 62 -6.77 15.03 -14.51
N PRO A 63 -6.99 13.71 -14.49
CA PRO A 63 -8.25 13.18 -14.01
C PRO A 63 -8.45 13.75 -12.61
N ASP A 64 -9.58 14.44 -12.40
CA ASP A 64 -10.01 14.78 -11.05
C ASP A 64 -9.85 13.52 -10.19
N ARG A 65 -9.15 13.62 -9.06
CA ARG A 65 -8.84 12.48 -8.19
C ARG A 65 -10.13 11.75 -7.78
N ILE A 66 -11.23 12.48 -7.74
CA ILE A 66 -12.56 11.95 -7.48
C ILE A 66 -13.05 11.12 -8.68
N ALA A 67 -12.95 11.65 -9.90
CA ALA A 67 -13.37 10.96 -11.12
C ALA A 67 -12.57 9.66 -11.38
N SER A 68 -11.26 9.65 -11.14
CA SER A 68 -10.46 8.43 -11.26
C SER A 68 -10.89 7.37 -10.24
N THR A 69 -11.16 7.79 -9.00
CA THR A 69 -11.65 6.90 -7.94
C THR A 69 -12.99 6.26 -8.33
N TYR A 70 -13.95 7.03 -8.85
CA TYR A 70 -15.24 6.49 -9.28
C TYR A 70 -15.10 5.52 -10.45
N VAL A 71 -14.35 5.90 -11.49
CA VAL A 71 -14.14 5.05 -12.66
C VAL A 71 -13.47 3.73 -12.28
N LEU A 72 -12.44 3.77 -11.44
CA LEU A 72 -11.76 2.57 -11.00
C LEU A 72 -12.65 1.68 -10.14
N ARG A 73 -13.45 2.25 -9.21
CA ARG A 73 -14.38 1.46 -8.39
C ARG A 73 -15.48 0.78 -9.22
N SER A 74 -15.91 1.40 -10.32
CA SER A 74 -16.90 0.80 -11.22
C SER A 74 -16.31 -0.27 -12.16
N LEU A 75 -15.05 -0.13 -12.57
CA LEU A 75 -14.42 -1.03 -13.54
C LEU A 75 -13.64 -2.18 -12.89
N MET A 76 -13.04 -1.96 -11.73
CA MET A 76 -12.11 -2.89 -11.08
C MET A 76 -12.78 -3.62 -9.92
N LEU A 77 -13.90 -4.29 -10.20
CA LEU A 77 -14.53 -5.20 -9.25
C LEU A 77 -13.73 -6.49 -9.17
N GLN A 78 -13.23 -6.81 -7.99
CA GLN A 78 -12.37 -7.97 -7.78
C GLN A 78 -13.13 -9.28 -8.02
N ALA A 79 -12.47 -10.26 -8.62
CA ALA A 79 -12.99 -11.62 -8.77
C ALA A 79 -13.16 -12.30 -7.40
N ASP A 80 -14.06 -13.28 -7.31
CA ASP A 80 -14.43 -13.94 -6.06
C ASP A 80 -13.23 -14.46 -5.25
N HIS A 81 -12.30 -15.17 -5.89
CA HIS A 81 -11.12 -15.71 -5.20
C HIS A 81 -10.15 -14.62 -4.69
N VAL A 82 -10.15 -13.43 -5.30
CA VAL A 82 -9.37 -12.29 -4.82
C VAL A 82 -10.08 -11.66 -3.63
N CYS A 83 -11.39 -11.47 -3.75
CA CYS A 83 -12.24 -10.94 -2.69
C CYS A 83 -12.17 -11.82 -1.43
N GLU A 84 -12.26 -13.15 -1.60
CA GLU A 84 -12.15 -14.12 -0.51
C GLU A 84 -10.82 -14.00 0.24
N ARG A 85 -9.70 -13.87 -0.47
CA ARG A 85 -8.38 -13.66 0.16
C ARG A 85 -8.32 -12.36 0.95
N ILE A 86 -8.90 -11.28 0.42
CA ILE A 86 -8.92 -9.98 1.09
C ILE A 86 -9.79 -10.05 2.34
N LEU A 87 -10.98 -10.65 2.24
CA LEU A 87 -11.88 -10.85 3.38
C LEU A 87 -11.20 -11.69 4.47
N HIS A 88 -10.54 -12.78 4.08
CA HIS A 88 -9.83 -13.65 5.01
C HIS A 88 -8.71 -12.93 5.76
N VAL A 89 -7.87 -12.16 5.06
CA VAL A 89 -6.82 -11.34 5.70
C VAL A 89 -7.43 -10.30 6.63
N ASN A 90 -8.50 -9.64 6.18
CA ASN A 90 -9.17 -8.63 6.99
C ASN A 90 -9.77 -9.24 8.26
N GLU A 91 -10.52 -10.33 8.16
CA GLU A 91 -11.18 -10.98 9.30
C GLU A 91 -10.18 -11.54 10.31
N LEU A 92 -9.10 -12.18 9.85
CA LEU A 92 -8.11 -12.78 10.76
C LEU A 92 -7.19 -11.74 11.38
N TYR A 93 -6.70 -10.80 10.58
CA TYR A 93 -5.58 -9.97 11.01
C TYR A 93 -5.98 -8.54 11.28
N LEU A 94 -6.91 -7.94 10.54
CA LEU A 94 -7.19 -6.50 10.64
C LEU A 94 -8.47 -6.16 11.43
N ALA A 95 -9.40 -7.10 11.54
CA ALA A 95 -10.65 -6.93 12.27
C ALA A 95 -10.38 -6.62 13.75
N ASN A 96 -11.30 -5.87 14.37
CA ASN A 96 -11.24 -5.47 15.79
C ASN A 96 -10.09 -4.51 16.17
N ALA A 97 -9.44 -3.87 15.20
CA ALA A 97 -8.51 -2.77 15.44
C ALA A 97 -9.26 -1.43 15.60
N GLU A 98 -8.84 -0.58 16.53
CA GLU A 98 -9.35 0.81 16.63
C GLU A 98 -8.79 1.67 15.49
N LYS A 99 -7.56 1.38 15.06
CA LYS A 99 -6.88 2.05 13.95
C LYS A 99 -6.17 1.02 13.09
N GLN A 100 -6.39 1.11 11.78
CA GLN A 100 -5.71 0.29 10.77
C GLN A 100 -4.77 1.19 9.97
N VAL A 101 -3.52 0.77 9.81
CA VAL A 101 -2.50 1.51 9.06
C VAL A 101 -1.96 0.62 7.95
N GLY A 102 -2.07 1.06 6.70
CA GLY A 102 -1.46 0.39 5.56
C GLY A 102 -0.16 1.09 5.16
N ILE A 103 0.94 0.35 5.13
CA ILE A 103 2.25 0.86 4.69
C ILE A 103 2.65 0.12 3.41
N GLN A 104 2.73 0.84 2.29
CA GLN A 104 3.23 0.29 1.04
C GLN A 104 4.70 0.70 0.87
N VAL A 105 5.59 -0.29 0.81
CA VAL A 105 7.02 -0.07 0.57
C VAL A 105 7.41 -0.66 -0.77
N ARG A 106 8.12 0.10 -1.58
CA ARG A 106 8.58 -0.32 -2.90
C ARG A 106 10.01 0.15 -3.15
N TYR A 107 10.89 -0.80 -3.41
CA TYR A 107 12.24 -0.58 -3.91
C TYR A 107 12.21 -0.68 -5.43
N PHE A 108 12.62 0.37 -6.13
CA PHE A 108 12.58 0.41 -7.60
C PHE A 108 13.79 -0.31 -8.22
N GLY A 109 14.93 -0.30 -7.53
CA GLY A 109 16.16 -0.97 -7.91
C GLY A 109 16.23 -2.46 -7.52
N GLY A 110 15.14 -3.01 -6.96
CA GLY A 110 15.07 -4.41 -6.55
C GLY A 110 16.03 -4.74 -5.40
N ASP A 111 16.65 -5.92 -5.47
CA ASP A 111 17.48 -6.48 -4.39
C ASP A 111 18.67 -5.58 -4.03
N LYS A 112 19.35 -4.99 -5.03
CA LYS A 112 20.51 -4.13 -4.80
C LYS A 112 20.19 -2.89 -3.97
N GLU A 113 19.08 -2.22 -4.31
CA GLU A 113 18.65 -1.04 -3.56
C GLU A 113 18.18 -1.43 -2.16
N PHE A 114 17.56 -2.60 -2.01
CA PHE A 114 17.18 -3.12 -0.72
C PHE A 114 18.40 -3.36 0.18
N GLU A 115 19.42 -4.08 -0.30
CA GLU A 115 20.62 -4.38 0.49
C GLU A 115 21.38 -3.10 0.91
N GLU A 116 21.45 -2.09 0.06
CA GLU A 116 22.18 -0.85 0.34
C GLU A 116 21.39 0.14 1.23
N ASN A 117 20.07 0.23 1.04
CA ASN A 117 19.27 1.30 1.62
C ASN A 117 18.21 0.87 2.63
N ASN A 118 18.07 -0.44 2.92
CA ASN A 118 17.02 -0.94 3.82
C ASN A 118 17.01 -0.17 5.15
N ASP A 119 18.15 -0.02 5.80
CA ASP A 119 18.23 0.63 7.13
C ASP A 119 17.83 2.11 7.06
N LEU A 120 18.30 2.82 6.02
CA LEU A 120 17.97 4.22 5.78
C LEU A 120 16.47 4.40 5.49
N VAL A 121 15.88 3.49 4.72
CA VAL A 121 14.44 3.50 4.39
C VAL A 121 13.62 3.21 5.64
N ASN A 122 14.00 2.22 6.44
CA ASN A 122 13.32 1.86 7.68
C ASN A 122 13.34 3.03 8.68
N ASP A 123 14.48 3.71 8.85
CA ASP A 123 14.59 4.89 9.70
C ASP A 123 13.72 6.06 9.22
N ARG A 124 13.68 6.31 7.90
CA ARG A 124 12.85 7.37 7.32
C ARG A 124 11.37 7.09 7.49
N ILE A 125 10.95 5.84 7.26
CA ILE A 125 9.56 5.43 7.41
C ILE A 125 9.16 5.57 8.88
N THR A 126 9.95 5.03 9.80
CA THR A 126 9.65 5.07 11.24
C THR A 126 9.53 6.50 11.74
N ARG A 127 10.47 7.37 11.35
CA ARG A 127 10.42 8.80 11.70
C ARG A 127 9.15 9.47 11.17
N CYS A 128 8.79 9.22 9.91
CA CYS A 128 7.57 9.77 9.30
C CYS A 128 6.31 9.30 10.03
N LEU A 129 6.26 8.03 10.45
CA LEU A 129 5.11 7.47 11.17
C LEU A 129 4.92 8.12 12.54
N TRP A 130 6.00 8.42 13.24
CA TRP A 130 5.97 9.09 14.54
C TRP A 130 5.67 10.59 14.42
N GLU A 131 6.30 11.30 13.48
CA GLU A 131 6.07 12.75 13.28
C GLU A 131 4.62 13.10 12.91
N ASN A 132 3.90 12.15 12.31
CA ASN A 132 2.51 12.33 11.88
C ASN A 132 1.49 11.63 12.78
N ASP A 133 1.89 11.16 13.97
CA ASP A 133 1.03 10.42 14.92
C ASP A 133 0.29 9.23 14.26
N ILE A 134 0.93 8.58 13.28
CA ILE A 134 0.39 7.40 12.61
C ILE A 134 0.58 6.19 13.52
N LEU A 135 1.80 6.02 14.04
CA LEU A 135 2.14 5.03 15.07
C LEU A 135 2.68 5.73 16.32
N PRO A 136 2.49 5.14 17.51
CA PRO A 136 3.04 5.70 18.75
C PRO A 136 4.57 5.63 18.75
N GLU A 137 5.21 6.67 19.27
CA GLU A 137 6.63 6.62 19.63
C GLU A 137 6.83 5.60 20.75
N VAL A 138 7.80 4.71 20.59
CA VAL A 138 8.15 3.73 21.63
C VAL A 138 9.31 4.28 22.45
N CYS A 139 9.16 4.26 23.78
CA CYS A 139 10.24 4.66 24.68
C CYS A 139 10.90 3.41 25.28
N PRO A 140 12.23 3.44 25.49
CA PRO A 140 12.90 2.40 26.27
C PRO A 140 12.27 2.32 27.67
N ALA A 141 12.15 1.10 28.19
CA ALA A 141 11.35 0.84 29.39
C ALA A 141 12.02 1.28 30.69
N THR A 142 13.36 1.28 30.72
CA THR A 142 14.14 1.54 31.92
C THR A 142 15.37 2.42 31.64
N PRO A 143 15.83 3.23 32.61
CA PRO A 143 17.05 4.05 32.52
C PRO A 143 18.35 3.29 32.23
N ASP A 144 18.30 1.98 32.41
CA ASP A 144 19.37 1.00 32.32
C ASP A 144 19.46 0.30 30.95
N ASP A 145 18.52 0.58 30.03
CA ASP A 145 18.62 0.13 28.64
C ASP A 145 19.73 0.92 27.91
N PRO A 146 20.65 0.30 27.15
CA PRO A 146 21.68 1.01 26.38
C PRO A 146 21.11 1.99 25.35
N SER A 147 19.83 1.86 24.99
CA SER A 147 19.10 2.76 24.10
C SER A 147 18.54 4.00 24.83
N TRP A 148 18.62 4.03 26.17
CA TRP A 148 18.19 5.15 27.00
C TRP A 148 19.15 6.33 26.82
N GLY A 149 18.63 7.41 26.22
CA GLY A 149 19.39 8.63 25.95
C GLY A 149 19.83 8.81 24.49
N GLU A 150 19.43 7.92 23.57
CA GLU A 150 19.56 8.20 22.15
C GLU A 150 18.71 9.44 21.78
N ALA A 151 19.27 10.32 20.93
CA ALA A 151 18.61 11.57 20.52
C ALA A 151 17.22 11.34 19.90
N LYS A 152 16.98 10.15 19.34
CA LYS A 152 15.71 9.74 18.75
C LYS A 152 14.58 9.52 19.78
N PHE A 153 14.91 9.26 21.04
CA PHE A 153 13.93 9.01 22.12
C PHE A 153 13.83 10.16 23.14
N ALA A 154 14.61 11.23 22.99
CA ALA A 154 14.70 12.34 23.95
C ALA A 154 13.36 13.10 24.19
N GLY A 155 12.40 12.99 23.25
CA GLY A 155 11.05 13.58 23.38
C GLY A 155 10.02 12.66 24.04
N CYS A 156 10.33 11.36 24.17
CA CYS A 156 9.34 10.31 24.42
C CYS A 156 8.80 10.35 25.87
N ALA A 157 9.70 10.50 26.87
CA ALA A 157 9.33 10.57 28.29
C ALA A 157 8.46 11.80 28.67
N LYS A 158 8.43 12.84 27.83
CA LYS A 158 7.59 14.03 28.05
C LYS A 158 6.18 13.90 27.47
N LYS A 159 5.97 12.99 26.50
CA LYS A 159 4.71 12.83 25.77
C LYS A 159 3.80 11.73 26.35
N LEU A 160 4.33 10.78 27.15
CA LEU A 160 3.49 9.81 27.86
C LEU A 160 2.75 10.49 29.01
N THR A 161 1.53 10.92 28.75
CA THR A 161 0.58 11.31 29.80
C THR A 161 -0.07 10.08 30.42
N ALA A 162 -0.43 10.14 31.70
CA ALA A 162 -1.13 9.07 32.43
C ALA A 162 -2.43 8.59 31.75
N GLU A 163 -3.01 9.39 30.86
CA GLU A 163 -4.21 9.07 30.07
C GLU A 163 -3.96 8.00 29.00
N HIS A 164 -2.76 7.95 28.40
CA HIS A 164 -2.40 6.92 27.41
C HIS A 164 -2.27 5.53 28.06
N HIS A 165 -1.99 5.47 29.36
CA HIS A 165 -1.97 4.22 30.14
C HIS A 165 -3.37 3.72 30.54
N ALA A 166 -4.41 4.56 30.44
CA ALA A 166 -5.74 4.21 30.93
C ALA A 166 -6.60 3.45 29.91
N LYS A 167 -6.26 3.49 28.61
CA LYS A 167 -6.98 2.77 27.56
C LYS A 167 -6.06 2.45 26.37
N PRO A 168 -5.50 1.23 26.28
CA PRO A 168 -4.67 0.86 25.14
C PRO A 168 -5.50 0.80 23.86
N ARG A 169 -5.08 1.51 22.81
CA ARG A 169 -5.70 1.40 21.48
C ARG A 169 -5.04 0.28 20.71
N MET A 170 -5.83 -0.67 20.22
CA MET A 170 -5.30 -1.71 19.34
C MET A 170 -5.08 -1.14 17.94
N VAL A 171 -3.83 -0.85 17.60
CA VAL A 171 -3.42 -0.43 16.25
C VAL A 171 -2.90 -1.65 15.49
N LYS A 172 -3.43 -1.90 14.30
CA LYS A 172 -2.97 -2.98 13.44
C LYS A 172 -2.37 -2.43 12.16
N VAL A 173 -1.19 -2.92 11.81
CA VAL A 173 -0.42 -2.43 10.66
C VAL A 173 -0.32 -3.53 9.62
N LEU A 174 -0.69 -3.20 8.39
CA LEU A 174 -0.52 -4.05 7.21
C LEU A 174 0.66 -3.52 6.38
N ILE A 175 1.73 -4.31 6.25
CA ILE A 175 2.91 -3.92 5.47
C ILE A 175 2.89 -4.65 4.12
N ALA A 176 2.72 -3.90 3.04
CA ALA A 176 2.80 -4.41 1.68
C ALA A 176 4.18 -4.09 1.11
N SER A 177 5.07 -5.09 1.11
CA SER A 177 6.44 -4.99 0.60
C SER A 177 6.85 -6.29 -0.08
N LEU A 178 7.78 -6.21 -1.04
CA LEU A 178 8.44 -7.38 -1.61
C LEU A 178 9.43 -8.02 -0.60
N PHE A 179 10.01 -7.21 0.28
CA PHE A 179 11.01 -7.61 1.27
C PHE A 179 10.50 -7.41 2.70
N GLN A 180 10.95 -8.26 3.62
CA GLN A 180 10.52 -8.27 5.04
C GLN A 180 11.26 -7.27 5.94
N GLY A 181 12.25 -6.54 5.42
CA GLY A 181 13.13 -5.69 6.23
C GLY A 181 12.41 -4.71 7.16
N LEU A 182 11.37 -4.02 6.66
CA LEU A 182 10.59 -3.09 7.50
C LEU A 182 9.77 -3.83 8.57
N GLN A 183 9.18 -4.97 8.22
CA GLN A 183 8.37 -5.76 9.15
C GLN A 183 9.23 -6.24 10.32
N ASP A 184 10.40 -6.79 10.04
CA ASP A 184 11.34 -7.25 11.05
C ASP A 184 11.86 -6.08 11.90
N PHE A 185 12.15 -4.94 11.28
CA PHE A 185 12.58 -3.73 11.97
C PHE A 185 11.54 -3.22 12.96
N LEU A 186 10.28 -3.06 12.53
CA LEU A 186 9.19 -2.63 13.41
C LEU A 186 8.89 -3.67 14.48
N ASN A 187 8.92 -4.97 14.14
CA ASN A 187 8.77 -6.05 15.13
C ASN A 187 9.81 -5.96 16.22
N ASN A 188 11.07 -5.70 15.88
CA ASN A 188 12.12 -5.54 16.87
C ASN A 188 11.88 -4.35 17.80
N ILE A 189 11.38 -3.22 17.29
CA ILE A 189 11.07 -2.05 18.12
C ILE A 189 9.89 -2.36 19.05
N TYR A 190 8.73 -2.73 18.48
CA TYR A 190 7.50 -2.88 19.27
C TYR A 190 7.46 -4.15 20.11
N LEU A 191 8.11 -5.26 19.74
CA LEU A 191 8.12 -6.49 20.56
C LEU A 191 9.20 -6.48 21.65
N ARG A 192 10.33 -5.76 21.47
CA ARG A 192 11.36 -5.67 22.53
C ARG A 192 11.00 -4.62 23.58
N GLU A 193 10.39 -3.52 23.18
CA GLU A 193 10.14 -2.36 24.05
C GLU A 193 8.69 -2.31 24.58
N SER A 194 7.83 -3.28 24.23
CA SER A 194 6.39 -3.39 24.61
C SER A 194 6.09 -3.55 26.11
N ARG A 195 7.06 -3.35 27.00
CA ARG A 195 6.78 -3.35 28.45
C ARG A 195 6.17 -2.05 28.96
N LEU A 196 6.15 -0.96 28.17
CA LEU A 196 5.54 0.31 28.59
C LEU A 196 4.27 0.75 27.84
N PHE A 197 3.98 0.14 26.68
CA PHE A 197 2.75 0.39 25.92
C PHE A 197 1.95 -0.91 25.83
N GLU A 198 0.78 -0.94 26.46
CA GLU A 198 -0.22 -2.02 26.30
C GLU A 198 -0.96 -1.96 24.95
N GLU A 199 -0.47 -1.20 23.96
CA GLU A 199 -0.94 -1.31 22.58
C GLU A 199 -0.32 -2.56 21.96
N SER A 200 -1.10 -3.64 21.89
CA SER A 200 -0.71 -4.82 21.13
C SER A 200 -0.77 -4.48 19.64
N ILE A 201 0.40 -4.29 19.03
CA ILE A 201 0.55 -4.16 17.58
C ILE A 201 0.97 -5.53 17.03
N PRO A 202 0.03 -6.39 16.60
CA PRO A 202 0.38 -7.52 15.76
C PRO A 202 0.82 -6.96 14.40
N LEU A 203 2.11 -7.07 14.09
CA LEU A 203 2.66 -6.71 12.78
C LEU A 203 2.61 -7.94 11.89
N MET A 204 1.96 -7.82 10.73
CA MET A 204 1.92 -8.84 9.68
C MET A 204 2.30 -8.27 8.32
#